data_AF-A0A538GU79-F1
#
_entry.id   AF-A0A538GU79-F1
#
_cell.length_a   1.000
_cell.length_b   1.000
_cell.length_c   1.000
_cell.angle_alpha   90.00
_cell.angle_beta   90.00
_cell.angle_gamma   90.00
#
_symmetry.space_group_name_H-M   'P 1'
#
loop_
_entity.id
_entity.type
_entity.pdbx_description
1 polymer ?
#
loop_
_entity_poly.entity_id
_entity_poly.type
_entity_poly.pdbx_seq_one_letter_code
_entity_poly.pdbx_strand_id
1 'polypeptide(L)'
;MRGLVSMRNRFILAVVVAGFAGALAGPAYGSQLIARNAANVKLEVNAQGVALITFRDHGRRLLHLIARGAVNARTRPPRPNVPQVKFRLDYSGGRLFYGHGVWRHFRNSCLPYDGPQLDWLVTACKAPDGSYWALQSWQTPLPGLGFKPWLFKQKEWWLHLSHWSGAPAELDVYQDWVYSHHIEEVFGQFTYRGVGVRGFGTTHFGAPTDNYGRLLYLDTHNSPYGKGWRREEAFVTSGPPGIFCFGFFRRNPFVNGHPHPPGTPHKRRGPAHGDQYRITAVGPGVTPDIAWHGLGLHRYDPNNANDVAMEQSMNAKLDEIRGGWRKCHQH
;
A
#
# COMPACT_ATOMS: atom_id res chain seq x y z
N MET A 1 13.42 -49.58 60.87
CA MET A 1 14.65 -49.46 60.05
C MET A 1 14.26 -49.63 58.57
N ARG A 2 14.90 -48.85 57.70
CA ARG A 2 15.05 -48.95 56.23
C ARG A 2 14.65 -50.32 55.64
N GLY A 3 13.99 -50.49 54.50
CA GLY A 3 13.73 -49.65 53.33
C GLY A 3 13.19 -50.54 52.18
N LEU A 4 13.17 -49.99 50.96
CA LEU A 4 12.69 -50.53 49.67
C LEU A 4 11.18 -50.53 49.42
N VAL A 5 10.72 -49.61 48.57
CA VAL A 5 9.75 -49.91 47.50
C VAL A 5 10.00 -49.01 46.28
N SER A 6 10.34 -49.69 45.17
CA SER A 6 9.90 -49.50 43.78
C SER A 6 10.06 -48.16 43.06
N MET A 7 10.94 -48.22 42.06
CA MET A 7 11.09 -47.32 40.93
C MET A 7 9.82 -47.40 40.04
N ARG A 8 9.09 -46.29 39.89
CA ARG A 8 8.09 -46.11 38.81
C ARG A 8 8.28 -44.75 38.16
N ASN A 9 8.86 -44.80 36.96
CA ASN A 9 9.04 -43.70 36.02
C ASN A 9 7.72 -42.93 35.82
N ARG A 10 7.70 -41.65 36.18
CA ARG A 10 6.65 -40.71 35.80
C ARG A 10 7.16 -39.85 34.64
N PHE A 11 6.83 -40.23 33.42
CA PHE A 11 6.87 -39.31 32.28
C PHE A 11 5.72 -38.32 32.43
N ILE A 12 6.04 -37.06 32.76
CA ILE A 12 5.09 -35.95 32.70
C ILE A 12 5.10 -35.42 31.27
N LEU A 13 3.97 -35.57 30.59
CA LEU A 13 3.69 -35.00 29.28
C LEU A 13 3.50 -33.47 29.46
N ALA A 14 4.49 -32.67 29.11
CA ALA A 14 4.35 -31.22 29.01
C ALA A 14 3.85 -30.87 27.60
N VAL A 15 2.54 -30.65 27.47
CA VAL A 15 1.93 -30.08 26.26
C VAL A 15 2.34 -28.61 26.16
N VAL A 16 3.35 -28.32 25.34
CA VAL A 16 3.70 -26.94 24.97
C VAL A 16 2.68 -26.48 23.93
N VAL A 17 1.64 -25.79 24.38
CA VAL A 17 0.81 -24.96 23.50
C VAL A 17 1.64 -23.75 23.10
N ALA A 18 2.34 -23.87 21.96
CA ALA A 18 2.97 -22.73 21.32
C ALA A 18 1.86 -21.83 20.75
N GLY A 19 1.47 -20.83 21.54
CA GLY A 19 0.51 -19.80 21.14
C GLY A 19 1.03 -19.03 19.93
N PHE A 20 0.33 -19.17 18.80
CA PHE A 20 0.45 -18.33 17.62
C PHE A 20 0.01 -16.90 17.96
N ALA A 21 0.91 -16.10 18.53
CA ALA A 21 0.77 -14.66 18.59
C ALA A 21 1.16 -14.09 17.22
N GLY A 22 0.26 -14.26 16.23
CA GLY A 22 0.31 -13.45 15.01
C GLY A 22 0.07 -12.01 15.41
N ALA A 23 1.14 -11.24 15.61
CA ALA A 23 1.07 -9.80 15.73
C ALA A 23 0.44 -9.28 14.44
N LEU A 24 -0.85 -8.93 14.51
CA LEU A 24 -1.53 -8.13 13.51
C LEU A 24 -0.79 -6.81 13.45
N ALA A 25 0.18 -6.68 12.54
CA ALA A 25 0.73 -5.38 12.17
C ALA A 25 -0.47 -4.50 11.81
N GLY A 26 -0.70 -3.43 12.58
CA GLY A 26 -1.74 -2.46 12.28
C GLY A 26 -1.52 -1.95 10.85
N PRO A 27 -2.59 -1.79 10.04
CA PRO A 27 -2.42 -1.25 8.70
C PRO A 27 -1.74 0.11 8.81
N ALA A 28 -0.64 0.29 8.08
CA ALA A 28 0.00 1.59 7.97
C ALA A 28 -1.01 2.56 7.35
N TYR A 29 -1.52 3.50 8.16
CA TYR A 29 -2.62 4.37 7.77
C TYR A 29 -2.14 5.49 6.87
N GLY A 30 -2.10 5.20 5.58
CA GLY A 30 -2.32 6.15 4.50
C GLY A 30 -3.76 6.07 4.00
N SER A 31 -4.28 7.09 3.30
CA SER A 31 -5.65 7.13 2.72
C SER A 31 -6.60 6.14 3.42
N GLN A 32 -7.12 6.54 4.58
CA GLN A 32 -7.55 5.59 5.61
C GLN A 32 -8.54 4.55 5.07
N LEU A 33 -8.19 3.27 5.19
CA LEU A 33 -9.12 2.16 4.89
C LEU A 33 -10.36 2.28 5.79
N ILE A 34 -11.52 2.49 5.17
CA ILE A 34 -12.79 2.65 5.90
C ILE A 34 -13.78 1.51 5.70
N ALA A 35 -13.66 0.74 4.62
CA ALA A 35 -14.56 -0.37 4.31
C ALA A 35 -13.93 -1.37 3.35
N ARG A 36 -14.56 -2.54 3.20
CA ARG A 36 -14.14 -3.57 2.25
C ARG A 36 -15.32 -4.04 1.41
N ASN A 37 -15.10 -4.25 0.12
CA ASN A 37 -16.12 -4.59 -0.87
C ASN A 37 -17.36 -3.69 -0.76
N ALA A 38 -17.11 -2.38 -0.57
CA ALA A 38 -18.17 -1.40 -0.43
C ALA A 38 -18.88 -1.20 -1.78
N ALA A 39 -20.20 -1.12 -1.75
CA ALA A 39 -21.03 -0.82 -2.91
C ALA A 39 -21.92 0.39 -2.65
N ASN A 40 -22.44 1.00 -3.72
CA ASN A 40 -23.33 2.16 -3.66
C ASN A 40 -22.76 3.29 -2.79
N VAL A 41 -21.48 3.59 -3.00
CA VAL A 41 -20.72 4.56 -2.22
C VAL A 41 -21.17 5.97 -2.60
N LYS A 42 -21.54 6.77 -1.59
CA LYS A 42 -21.87 8.19 -1.71
C LYS A 42 -21.03 8.99 -0.72
N LEU A 43 -20.51 10.12 -1.19
CA LEU A 43 -19.76 11.08 -0.40
C LEU A 43 -20.53 12.40 -0.31
N GLU A 44 -20.68 12.91 0.91
CA GLU A 44 -21.24 14.22 1.21
C GLU A 44 -20.35 14.91 2.24
N VAL A 45 -20.10 16.21 2.08
CA VAL A 45 -19.27 16.99 3.00
C VAL A 45 -20.02 18.27 3.36
N ASN A 46 -20.17 18.57 4.65
CA ASN A 46 -20.86 19.77 5.09
C ASN A 46 -19.92 20.98 5.21
N ALA A 47 -20.48 22.16 5.46
CA ALA A 47 -19.74 23.41 5.62
C ALA A 47 -18.75 23.41 6.81
N GLN A 48 -18.83 22.45 7.73
CA GLN A 48 -17.93 22.32 8.87
C GLN A 48 -16.74 21.38 8.59
N GLY A 49 -16.56 20.89 7.35
CA GLY A 49 -15.47 19.97 7.01
C GLY A 49 -15.66 18.58 7.63
N VAL A 50 -16.91 18.15 7.82
CA VAL A 50 -17.27 16.80 8.22
C VAL A 50 -17.80 16.07 6.99
N ALA A 51 -17.36 14.83 6.78
CA ALA A 51 -17.84 13.98 5.71
C ALA A 51 -18.84 12.94 6.22
N LEU A 52 -19.93 12.74 5.48
CA LEU A 52 -20.81 11.58 5.55
C LEU A 52 -20.51 10.68 4.35
N ILE A 53 -20.11 9.45 4.64
CA ILE A 53 -19.92 8.40 3.65
C ILE A 53 -21.02 7.36 3.86
N THR A 54 -21.90 7.23 2.87
CA THR A 54 -22.94 6.21 2.87
C THR A 54 -22.55 5.10 1.90
N PHE A 55 -22.58 3.85 2.36
CA PHE A 55 -22.21 2.70 1.53
C PHE A 55 -22.83 1.41 2.05
N ARG A 56 -22.85 0.37 1.21
CA ARG A 56 -23.17 -1.01 1.61
C ARG A 56 -21.90 -1.80 1.88
N ASP A 57 -21.67 -2.15 3.13
CA ASP A 57 -20.55 -2.99 3.56
C ASP A 57 -20.73 -4.43 3.05
N HIS A 58 -19.69 -4.97 2.38
CA HIS A 58 -19.77 -6.23 1.62
C HIS A 58 -21.00 -6.31 0.71
N GLY A 59 -21.47 -5.17 0.17
CA GLY A 59 -22.67 -5.08 -0.67
C GLY A 59 -24.01 -5.30 0.04
N ARG A 60 -24.03 -5.51 1.36
CA ARG A 60 -25.24 -5.92 2.10
C ARG A 60 -25.70 -4.84 3.07
N ARG A 61 -24.91 -4.58 4.11
CA ARG A 61 -25.32 -3.73 5.24
C ARG A 61 -25.11 -2.25 4.90
N LEU A 62 -26.19 -1.48 4.87
CA LEU A 62 -26.10 -0.02 4.72
C LEU A 62 -25.46 0.59 5.98
N LEU A 63 -24.39 1.37 5.79
CA LEU A 63 -23.69 2.10 6.82
C LEU A 63 -23.65 3.59 6.48
N HIS A 64 -23.69 4.40 7.54
CA HIS A 64 -23.48 5.84 7.49
C HIS A 64 -22.27 6.16 8.35
N LEU A 65 -21.13 6.39 7.70
CA LEU A 65 -19.88 6.73 8.35
C LEU A 65 -19.73 8.24 8.41
N ILE A 66 -19.53 8.80 9.61
CA ILE A 66 -19.09 10.17 9.79
C ILE A 66 -17.57 10.20 9.95
N ALA A 67 -16.88 11.00 9.14
CA ALA A 67 -15.43 11.20 9.21
C ALA A 67 -15.10 12.69 9.41
N ARG A 68 -14.12 12.98 10.29
CA ARG A 68 -13.69 14.37 10.56
C ARG A 68 -12.28 14.48 11.13
N GLY A 69 -11.79 15.71 11.21
CA GLY A 69 -10.66 16.11 12.07
C GLY A 69 -9.27 15.74 11.55
N ALA A 70 -9.14 15.50 10.25
CA ALA A 70 -7.88 15.14 9.62
C ALA A 70 -7.83 15.68 8.20
N VAL A 71 -6.72 16.31 7.84
CA VAL A 71 -6.42 16.80 6.49
C VAL A 71 -4.91 16.63 6.26
N ASN A 72 -4.53 16.28 5.03
CA ASN A 72 -3.13 16.13 4.60
C ASN A 72 -2.34 15.03 5.35
N ALA A 73 -1.03 15.07 5.19
CA ALA A 73 -0.08 14.26 5.94
C ALA A 73 0.89 15.12 6.72
N ARG A 74 1.44 14.54 7.78
CA ARG A 74 2.64 15.01 8.44
C ARG A 74 3.85 14.37 7.76
N THR A 75 4.83 15.18 7.39
CA THR A 75 6.15 14.67 6.95
C THR A 75 6.82 13.94 8.11
N ARG A 76 7.62 12.91 7.82
CA ARG A 76 8.22 12.06 8.85
C ARG A 76 9.14 12.88 9.77
N PRO A 77 8.87 12.99 11.08
CA PRO A 77 9.77 13.67 12.01
C PRO A 77 11.08 12.88 12.22
N PRO A 78 12.11 13.47 12.82
CA PRO A 78 13.35 12.76 13.15
C PRO A 78 13.12 11.53 14.06
N ARG A 79 12.19 11.63 15.01
CA ARG A 79 11.87 10.60 16.03
C ARG A 79 10.40 10.14 15.93
N PRO A 80 10.07 8.89 16.31
CA PRO A 80 8.72 8.31 16.13
C PRO A 80 7.68 8.76 17.18
N ASN A 81 7.91 9.86 17.90
CA ASN A 81 7.05 10.31 19.00
C ASN A 81 5.81 11.08 18.57
N VAL A 82 5.73 11.50 17.30
CA VAL A 82 4.56 12.20 16.78
C VAL A 82 3.78 11.26 15.87
N PRO A 83 2.49 11.01 16.12
CA PRO A 83 1.68 10.18 15.24
C PRO A 83 1.40 10.88 13.91
N GLN A 84 1.18 10.05 12.89
CA GLN A 84 0.66 10.52 11.61
C GLN A 84 -0.79 11.01 11.75
N VAL A 85 -1.22 11.91 10.85
CA VAL A 85 -2.59 12.41 10.73
C VAL A 85 -3.55 11.24 10.43
N LYS A 86 -4.69 11.19 11.13
CA LYS A 86 -5.73 10.15 10.96
C LYS A 86 -7.12 10.70 11.22
N PHE A 87 -8.13 10.18 10.52
CA PHE A 87 -9.51 10.56 10.76
C PHE A 87 -10.02 10.06 12.10
N ARG A 88 -10.96 10.83 12.65
CA ARG A 88 -11.92 10.33 13.63
C ARG A 88 -13.12 9.79 12.87
N LEU A 89 -13.41 8.50 13.04
CA LEU A 89 -14.48 7.77 12.35
C LEU A 89 -15.60 7.38 13.31
N ASP A 90 -16.85 7.56 12.87
CA ASP A 90 -18.05 7.14 13.58
C ASP A 90 -19.00 6.39 12.63
N TYR A 91 -19.01 5.06 12.74
CA TYR A 91 -19.86 4.16 11.95
C TYR A 91 -21.33 4.11 12.42
N SER A 92 -21.70 4.82 13.49
CA SER A 92 -23.07 4.90 14.00
C SER A 92 -23.91 6.01 13.35
N GLY A 93 -23.37 6.69 12.34
CA GLY A 93 -24.02 7.80 11.65
C GLY A 93 -24.10 9.09 12.48
N GLY A 94 -23.19 9.27 13.45
CA GLY A 94 -23.09 10.49 14.26
C GLY A 94 -23.46 10.29 15.74
N ARG A 95 -24.01 9.13 16.13
CA ARG A 95 -24.42 8.92 17.52
C ARG A 95 -23.22 8.93 18.48
N LEU A 96 -22.07 8.40 18.08
CA LEU A 96 -20.86 8.41 18.91
C LEU A 96 -20.29 9.83 19.06
N PHE A 97 -20.31 10.64 18.00
CA PHE A 97 -19.73 11.99 18.04
C PHE A 97 -20.66 13.07 18.58
N TYR A 98 -21.98 12.92 18.39
CA TYR A 98 -22.97 13.98 18.63
C TYR A 98 -24.16 13.55 19.49
N GLY A 99 -24.22 12.28 19.93
CA GLY A 99 -25.32 11.73 20.73
C GLY A 99 -26.60 11.42 19.94
N HIS A 100 -26.66 11.78 18.66
CA HIS A 100 -27.82 11.57 17.78
C HIS A 100 -27.41 11.23 16.34
N GLY A 101 -28.35 10.72 15.54
CA GLY A 101 -28.09 10.28 14.16
C GLY A 101 -27.99 11.44 13.17
N VAL A 102 -26.86 12.14 13.17
CA VAL A 102 -26.57 13.30 12.28
C VAL A 102 -26.81 12.98 10.80
N TRP A 103 -26.56 11.74 10.37
CA TRP A 103 -26.73 11.31 8.99
C TRP A 103 -28.13 11.61 8.41
N ARG A 104 -29.18 11.66 9.24
CA ARG A 104 -30.57 11.88 8.81
C ARG A 104 -30.85 13.30 8.34
N HIS A 105 -30.09 14.26 8.84
CA HIS A 105 -30.25 15.69 8.55
C HIS A 105 -28.96 16.29 8.00
N PHE A 106 -28.09 15.44 7.48
CA PHE A 106 -26.80 15.85 6.95
C PHE A 106 -27.02 16.71 5.71
N ARG A 107 -26.48 17.93 5.73
CA ARG A 107 -26.56 18.84 4.59
C ARG A 107 -25.25 18.82 3.84
N ASN A 108 -25.30 18.36 2.60
CA ASN A 108 -24.16 18.39 1.71
C ASN A 108 -23.88 19.82 1.25
N SER A 109 -22.60 20.18 1.24
CA SER A 109 -22.04 21.43 0.73
C SER A 109 -20.86 21.18 -0.21
N CYS A 110 -20.63 19.91 -0.61
CA CYS A 110 -19.66 19.57 -1.65
C CYS A 110 -19.98 20.32 -2.95
N LEU A 111 -18.94 20.89 -3.53
CA LEU A 111 -18.89 21.36 -4.90
C LEU A 111 -18.36 20.24 -5.81
N PRO A 112 -18.60 20.33 -7.14
CA PRO A 112 -17.96 19.43 -8.10
C PRO A 112 -16.45 19.37 -7.90
N TYR A 113 -15.89 18.17 -8.01
CA TYR A 113 -14.45 17.97 -7.89
C TYR A 113 -13.74 18.61 -9.09
N ASP A 114 -12.78 19.49 -8.81
CA ASP A 114 -11.93 20.17 -9.80
C ASP A 114 -10.42 19.94 -9.53
N GLY A 115 -10.10 18.92 -8.72
CA GLY A 115 -8.72 18.57 -8.37
C GLY A 115 -8.02 17.71 -9.42
N PRO A 116 -6.78 17.24 -9.14
CA PRO A 116 -6.02 16.39 -10.06
C PRO A 116 -6.75 15.07 -10.36
N GLN A 117 -6.44 14.45 -11.50
CA GLN A 117 -6.94 13.11 -11.79
C GLN A 117 -6.48 12.12 -10.72
N LEU A 118 -7.41 11.28 -10.26
CA LEU A 118 -7.13 10.23 -9.28
C LEU A 118 -7.41 8.87 -9.89
N ASP A 119 -6.45 7.97 -9.80
CA ASP A 119 -6.67 6.56 -10.10
C ASP A 119 -7.62 5.93 -9.08
N TRP A 120 -8.29 4.86 -9.49
CA TRP A 120 -9.20 4.10 -8.62
C TRP A 120 -10.37 4.91 -8.04
N LEU A 121 -10.66 6.08 -8.62
CA LEU A 121 -11.67 7.00 -8.11
C LEU A 121 -13.05 6.36 -8.12
N VAL A 122 -13.72 6.39 -6.96
CA VAL A 122 -15.13 6.05 -6.81
C VAL A 122 -15.98 7.32 -6.84
N THR A 123 -15.61 8.29 -5.99
CA THR A 123 -16.25 9.61 -5.93
C THR A 123 -15.33 10.58 -5.21
N ALA A 124 -15.41 11.86 -5.57
CA ALA A 124 -14.69 12.94 -4.92
C ALA A 124 -15.50 14.23 -4.98
N CYS A 125 -15.15 15.19 -4.12
CA CYS A 125 -15.71 16.52 -4.15
C CYS A 125 -14.72 17.57 -3.64
N LYS A 126 -15.00 18.84 -3.96
CA LYS A 126 -14.34 19.99 -3.35
C LYS A 126 -15.20 20.50 -2.19
N ALA A 127 -14.62 20.60 -1.00
CA ALA A 127 -15.30 21.17 0.15
C ALA A 127 -15.35 22.71 0.06
N PRO A 128 -16.26 23.38 0.80
CA PRO A 128 -16.39 24.85 0.76
C PRO A 128 -15.14 25.62 1.18
N ASP A 129 -14.27 25.01 1.98
CA ASP A 129 -12.98 25.59 2.41
C ASP A 129 -11.87 25.44 1.35
N GLY A 130 -12.18 24.86 0.18
CA GLY A 130 -11.26 24.64 -0.92
C GLY A 130 -10.45 23.34 -0.81
N SER A 131 -10.59 22.57 0.27
CA SER A 131 -10.01 21.23 0.38
C SER A 131 -10.76 20.21 -0.47
N TYR A 132 -10.19 19.01 -0.62
CA TYR A 132 -10.72 17.93 -1.42
C TYR A 132 -10.94 16.69 -0.59
N TRP A 133 -12.06 16.01 -0.84
CA TRP A 133 -12.38 14.70 -0.28
C TRP A 133 -12.51 13.69 -1.42
N ALA A 134 -11.96 12.50 -1.23
CA ALA A 134 -12.07 11.43 -2.23
C ALA A 134 -12.19 10.06 -1.59
N LEU A 135 -12.84 9.17 -2.33
CA LEU A 135 -12.92 7.75 -2.07
C LEU A 135 -12.32 7.00 -3.26
N GLN A 136 -11.32 6.16 -2.99
CA GLN A 136 -10.65 5.31 -3.97
C GLN A 136 -10.85 3.84 -3.58
N SER A 137 -11.02 2.96 -4.57
CA SER A 137 -11.27 1.53 -4.33
C SER A 137 -10.46 0.64 -5.27
N TRP A 138 -9.62 -0.21 -4.69
CA TRP A 138 -8.77 -1.15 -5.42
C TRP A 138 -8.39 -2.38 -4.58
N GLN A 139 -7.87 -3.43 -5.23
CA GLN A 139 -7.46 -4.67 -4.56
C GLN A 139 -6.07 -4.56 -3.94
N THR A 140 -5.98 -3.89 -2.79
CA THR A 140 -4.76 -3.79 -1.99
C THR A 140 -4.19 -5.14 -1.53
N PRO A 141 -4.99 -6.10 -1.01
CA PRO A 141 -4.47 -7.28 -0.33
C PRO A 141 -4.09 -8.45 -1.26
N LEU A 142 -3.88 -8.21 -2.55
CA LEU A 142 -3.45 -9.25 -3.49
C LEU A 142 -2.10 -9.85 -3.05
N PRO A 143 -1.91 -11.18 -3.16
CA PRO A 143 -0.63 -11.80 -2.88
C PRO A 143 0.37 -11.49 -4.00
N GLY A 144 1.65 -11.34 -3.64
CA GLY A 144 2.75 -11.21 -4.59
C GLY A 144 3.02 -12.49 -5.39
N LEU A 145 4.07 -12.44 -6.21
CA LEU A 145 4.54 -13.52 -7.09
C LEU A 145 3.47 -14.02 -8.09
N GLY A 146 2.52 -13.15 -8.43
CA GLY A 146 1.44 -13.42 -9.36
C GLY A 146 0.48 -14.53 -8.92
N PHE A 147 0.46 -14.88 -7.63
CA PHE A 147 -0.52 -15.83 -7.15
C PHE A 147 -1.94 -15.27 -7.32
N LYS A 148 -2.87 -16.14 -7.71
CA LYS A 148 -4.30 -15.81 -7.64
C LYS A 148 -4.70 -15.75 -6.17
N PRO A 149 -5.58 -14.84 -5.75
CA PRO A 149 -6.02 -14.76 -4.35
C PRO A 149 -6.73 -16.05 -3.93
N TRP A 150 -6.23 -16.72 -2.89
CA TRP A 150 -6.80 -17.95 -2.34
C TRP A 150 -7.51 -17.72 -1.00
N LEU A 151 -7.11 -16.67 -0.26
CA LEU A 151 -7.78 -16.28 0.98
C LEU A 151 -8.90 -15.29 0.68
N PHE A 152 -9.97 -15.33 1.48
CA PHE A 152 -11.07 -14.36 1.38
C PHE A 152 -10.56 -12.92 1.42
N LYS A 153 -9.69 -12.60 2.39
CA LYS A 153 -9.10 -11.26 2.56
C LYS A 153 -8.35 -10.75 1.33
N GLN A 154 -7.78 -11.64 0.51
CA GLN A 154 -7.01 -11.24 -0.68
C GLN A 154 -7.90 -10.88 -1.86
N LYS A 155 -9.19 -11.23 -1.81
CA LYS A 155 -10.17 -10.93 -2.85
C LYS A 155 -10.87 -9.59 -2.61
N GLU A 156 -10.64 -8.97 -1.45
CA GLU A 156 -11.33 -7.77 -1.03
C GLU A 156 -10.83 -6.54 -1.77
N TRP A 157 -11.78 -5.72 -2.22
CA TRP A 157 -11.55 -4.35 -2.65
C TRP A 157 -11.58 -3.45 -1.42
N TRP A 158 -10.53 -2.68 -1.21
CA TRP A 158 -10.39 -1.79 -0.07
C TRP A 158 -10.89 -0.41 -0.45
N LEU A 159 -11.78 0.17 0.36
CA LEU A 159 -12.27 1.53 0.17
C LEU A 159 -11.46 2.49 1.06
N HIS A 160 -10.69 3.36 0.43
CA HIS A 160 -9.80 4.32 1.07
C HIS A 160 -10.41 5.71 1.08
N LEU A 161 -10.35 6.39 2.22
CA LEU A 161 -10.82 7.77 2.39
C LEU A 161 -9.64 8.74 2.46
N SER A 162 -9.79 9.85 1.74
CA SER A 162 -8.77 10.89 1.64
C SER A 162 -9.38 12.27 1.85
N HIS A 163 -8.61 13.17 2.49
CA HIS A 163 -8.92 14.58 2.68
C HIS A 163 -7.64 15.40 2.63
N TRP A 164 -7.50 16.27 1.64
CA TRP A 164 -6.26 17.03 1.42
C TRP A 164 -6.52 18.43 0.89
N SER A 165 -5.48 19.26 0.95
CA SER A 165 -5.45 20.60 0.37
C SER A 165 -4.11 20.82 -0.32
N GLY A 166 -4.12 21.46 -1.49
CA GLY A 166 -2.91 21.64 -2.30
C GLY A 166 -2.50 20.36 -3.03
N ALA A 167 -1.22 20.28 -3.40
CA ALA A 167 -0.70 19.16 -4.18
C ALA A 167 -0.71 17.83 -3.38
N PRO A 168 -1.09 16.71 -4.03
CA PRO A 168 -0.97 15.39 -3.44
C PRO A 168 0.50 14.93 -3.36
N ALA A 169 0.71 13.69 -2.91
CA ALA A 169 2.03 13.06 -3.00
C ALA A 169 2.41 12.76 -4.45
N GLU A 170 3.70 12.71 -4.73
CA GLU A 170 4.26 12.49 -6.06
C GLU A 170 4.96 11.14 -6.10
N LEU A 171 4.65 10.35 -7.13
CA LEU A 171 5.25 9.05 -7.40
C LEU A 171 5.92 9.10 -8.77
N ASP A 172 7.22 9.36 -8.77
CA ASP A 172 8.02 9.32 -9.98
C ASP A 172 8.59 7.92 -10.13
N VAL A 173 8.33 7.31 -11.29
CA VAL A 173 8.77 5.96 -11.61
C VAL A 173 9.51 5.98 -12.94
N TYR A 174 10.64 5.31 -12.95
CA TYR A 174 11.53 5.11 -14.07
C TYR A 174 11.78 3.61 -14.23
N GLN A 175 12.27 3.22 -15.39
CA GLN A 175 12.54 1.83 -15.75
C GLN A 175 13.95 1.72 -16.31
N ASP A 176 14.62 0.60 -16.03
CA ASP A 176 15.97 0.34 -16.50
C ASP A 176 16.25 -1.16 -16.63
N TRP A 177 17.46 -1.52 -17.03
CA TRP A 177 18.06 -2.84 -16.88
C TRP A 177 19.23 -2.76 -15.90
N VAL A 178 19.12 -3.47 -14.77
CA VAL A 178 20.08 -3.44 -13.66
C VAL A 178 21.03 -4.64 -13.65
N TYR A 179 22.24 -4.41 -13.13
CA TYR A 179 23.41 -5.28 -13.08
C TYR A 179 23.97 -5.62 -14.47
N SER A 180 25.16 -6.24 -14.48
CA SER A 180 25.79 -6.82 -15.68
C SER A 180 24.94 -7.89 -16.41
N HIS A 181 23.80 -8.29 -15.85
CA HIS A 181 22.86 -9.23 -16.43
C HIS A 181 21.63 -8.58 -17.05
N HIS A 182 21.56 -7.24 -17.06
CA HIS A 182 20.49 -6.44 -17.66
C HIS A 182 19.09 -6.91 -17.25
N ILE A 183 18.88 -7.02 -15.94
CA ILE A 183 17.61 -7.45 -15.38
C ILE A 183 16.68 -6.25 -15.36
N GLU A 184 15.50 -6.35 -15.95
CA GLU A 184 14.54 -5.24 -15.90
C GLU A 184 14.27 -4.78 -14.46
N GLU A 185 14.21 -3.48 -14.25
CA GLU A 185 13.96 -2.82 -12.97
C GLU A 185 12.93 -1.69 -13.13
N VAL A 186 12.15 -1.48 -12.07
CA VAL A 186 11.44 -0.21 -11.82
C VAL A 186 12.08 0.48 -10.61
N PHE A 187 12.39 1.76 -10.73
CA PHE A 187 12.94 2.57 -9.65
C PHE A 187 12.33 3.95 -9.61
N GLY A 188 12.60 4.71 -8.57
CA GLY A 188 12.20 6.11 -8.50
C GLY A 188 12.01 6.61 -7.08
N GLN A 189 11.15 7.60 -6.91
CA GLN A 189 10.93 8.28 -5.65
C GLN A 189 9.44 8.44 -5.34
N PHE A 190 9.11 8.32 -4.04
CA PHE A 190 7.78 8.66 -3.53
C PHE A 190 7.92 9.79 -2.51
N THR A 191 7.40 10.96 -2.85
CA THR A 191 7.60 12.18 -2.04
C THR A 191 6.27 12.83 -1.67
N TYR A 192 6.29 13.61 -0.60
CA TYR A 192 5.20 14.50 -0.24
C TYR A 192 5.79 15.83 0.21
N ARG A 193 5.46 16.90 -0.53
CA ARG A 193 6.03 18.25 -0.32
C ARG A 193 7.56 18.24 -0.38
N GLY A 194 8.12 17.54 -1.37
CA GLY A 194 9.57 17.41 -1.58
C GLY A 194 10.29 16.56 -0.54
N VAL A 195 9.59 15.92 0.40
CA VAL A 195 10.18 15.04 1.41
C VAL A 195 9.85 13.59 1.07
N GLY A 196 10.86 12.73 1.02
CA GLY A 196 10.67 11.30 0.79
C GLY A 196 9.75 10.66 1.83
N VAL A 197 8.68 10.04 1.36
CA VAL A 197 7.77 9.25 2.19
C VAL A 197 8.52 8.01 2.64
N ARG A 198 8.57 7.74 3.94
CA ARG A 198 9.18 6.53 4.51
C ARG A 198 8.75 6.31 5.96
N GLY A 199 8.98 5.09 6.46
CA GLY A 199 8.73 4.72 7.85
C GLY A 199 9.92 4.89 8.80
N PHE A 200 9.73 4.44 10.02
CA PHE A 200 10.74 4.22 11.07
C PHE A 200 11.25 2.79 11.10
N GLY A 201 10.45 1.83 10.66
CA GLY A 201 10.85 0.43 10.63
C GLY A 201 9.94 -0.44 9.77
N THR A 202 10.43 -1.64 9.51
CA THR A 202 9.64 -2.72 8.90
C THR A 202 9.82 -3.99 9.71
N THR A 203 8.87 -4.92 9.57
CA THR A 203 9.07 -6.30 10.00
C THR A 203 10.21 -6.93 9.19
N HIS A 204 10.65 -8.13 9.60
CA HIS A 204 11.61 -8.91 8.83
C HIS A 204 11.14 -9.21 7.39
N PHE A 205 9.83 -9.18 7.13
CA PHE A 205 9.23 -9.39 5.81
C PHE A 205 8.89 -8.09 5.07
N GLY A 206 9.34 -6.93 5.56
CA GLY A 206 9.20 -5.66 4.86
C GLY A 206 7.88 -4.91 5.10
N ALA A 207 6.97 -5.41 5.95
CA ALA A 207 5.75 -4.69 6.30
C ALA A 207 6.06 -3.50 7.23
N PRO A 208 5.54 -2.28 6.98
CA PRO A 208 5.76 -1.15 7.89
C PRO A 208 5.29 -1.44 9.32
N THR A 209 6.03 -0.96 10.32
CA THR A 209 5.70 -1.12 11.75
C THR A 209 5.23 0.18 12.40
N ASP A 210 4.91 1.18 11.59
CA ASP A 210 4.58 2.54 12.02
C ASP A 210 3.56 3.19 11.08
N ASN A 211 3.09 4.38 11.45
CA ASN A 211 2.04 5.08 10.71
C ASN A 211 2.56 5.97 9.58
N TYR A 212 3.88 6.00 9.31
CA TYR A 212 4.50 6.81 8.24
C TYR A 212 4.93 5.97 7.04
N GLY A 213 5.40 4.74 7.26
CA GLY A 213 5.79 3.85 6.17
C GLY A 213 4.61 3.54 5.24
N ARG A 214 4.88 3.45 3.93
CA ARG A 214 3.89 3.10 2.91
C ARG A 214 4.43 1.97 2.06
N LEU A 215 3.53 1.06 1.70
CA LEU A 215 3.80 0.07 0.68
C LEU A 215 3.45 0.66 -0.69
N LEU A 216 4.36 0.46 -1.63
CA LEU A 216 4.18 0.59 -3.06
C LEU A 216 3.84 -0.80 -3.57
N TYR A 217 2.78 -0.90 -4.35
CA TYR A 217 2.26 -2.15 -4.87
C TYR A 217 2.49 -2.21 -6.37
N LEU A 218 3.39 -3.10 -6.79
CA LEU A 218 3.77 -3.29 -8.18
C LEU A 218 2.91 -4.39 -8.79
N ASP A 219 2.13 -4.03 -9.80
CA ASP A 219 1.39 -4.95 -10.64
C ASP A 219 2.03 -5.03 -12.04
N THR A 220 1.99 -6.22 -12.63
CA THR A 220 2.45 -6.51 -13.99
C THR A 220 1.30 -7.06 -14.83
N HIS A 221 1.18 -6.62 -16.08
CA HIS A 221 0.13 -6.99 -17.01
C HIS A 221 0.65 -8.00 -18.05
N ASN A 222 -0.17 -9.01 -18.36
CA ASN A 222 0.12 -10.03 -19.39
C ASN A 222 1.53 -10.64 -19.32
N SER A 223 2.01 -10.91 -18.11
CA SER A 223 3.37 -11.42 -17.87
C SER A 223 3.41 -12.95 -17.82
N PRO A 224 4.55 -13.59 -17.49
CA PRO A 224 4.64 -15.03 -17.21
C PRO A 224 3.67 -15.54 -16.12
N TYR A 225 3.02 -14.66 -15.36
CA TYR A 225 1.94 -15.03 -14.44
C TYR A 225 0.58 -15.25 -15.12
N GLY A 226 0.47 -14.97 -16.42
CA GLY A 226 -0.72 -15.13 -17.24
C GLY A 226 -1.41 -13.81 -17.58
N LYS A 227 -2.56 -13.91 -18.25
CA LYS A 227 -3.31 -12.77 -18.77
C LYS A 227 -3.82 -11.83 -17.67
N GLY A 228 -3.87 -10.53 -18.00
CA GLY A 228 -4.36 -9.45 -17.16
C GLY A 228 -3.37 -9.03 -16.07
N TRP A 229 -3.85 -8.18 -15.17
CA TRP A 229 -3.04 -7.65 -14.05
C TRP A 229 -2.79 -8.71 -12.96
N ARG A 230 -1.54 -8.79 -12.50
CA ARG A 230 -1.07 -9.63 -11.39
C ARG A 230 -0.14 -8.85 -10.50
N ARG A 231 -0.29 -8.97 -9.17
CA ARG A 231 0.64 -8.40 -8.19
C ARG A 231 1.98 -9.11 -8.27
N GLU A 232 3.03 -8.39 -8.63
CA GLU A 232 4.41 -8.88 -8.53
C GLU A 232 4.86 -8.83 -7.08
N GLU A 233 4.80 -7.66 -6.44
CA GLU A 233 5.25 -7.49 -5.07
C GLU A 233 4.67 -6.23 -4.41
N ALA A 234 4.84 -6.14 -3.09
CA ALA A 234 4.74 -4.87 -2.36
C ALA A 234 6.05 -4.57 -1.63
N PHE A 235 6.50 -3.31 -1.66
CA PHE A 235 7.76 -2.89 -1.04
C PHE A 235 7.66 -1.49 -0.46
N VAL A 236 8.61 -1.13 0.41
CA VAL A 236 8.71 0.20 1.00
C VAL A 236 9.79 1.02 0.32
N THR A 237 9.63 2.32 0.37
CA THR A 237 10.64 3.31 0.03
C THR A 237 11.69 3.44 1.15
N SER A 238 12.84 4.02 0.82
CA SER A 238 13.98 4.15 1.71
C SER A 238 14.56 5.57 1.75
N GLY A 239 15.17 5.90 2.88
CA GLY A 239 16.01 7.09 3.03
C GLY A 239 15.26 8.42 3.01
N PRO A 240 15.97 9.53 3.28
CA PRO A 240 15.41 10.86 3.07
C PRO A 240 14.83 11.08 1.66
N PRO A 241 15.44 10.55 0.57
CA PRO A 241 14.87 10.74 -0.78
C PRO A 241 13.52 10.07 -1.00
N GLY A 242 13.16 9.05 -0.21
CA GLY A 242 11.97 8.24 -0.48
C GLY A 242 12.14 7.34 -1.70
N ILE A 243 13.39 6.89 -1.94
CA ILE A 243 13.77 6.09 -3.09
C ILE A 243 13.29 4.65 -2.97
N PHE A 244 12.87 4.04 -4.08
CA PHE A 244 12.62 2.60 -4.22
C PHE A 244 13.25 2.10 -5.51
N CYS A 245 13.68 0.83 -5.51
CA CYS A 245 14.19 0.13 -6.69
C CYS A 245 13.82 -1.34 -6.58
N PHE A 246 13.33 -1.90 -7.68
CA PHE A 246 12.82 -3.26 -7.75
C PHE A 246 13.26 -3.89 -9.07
N GLY A 247 14.27 -4.75 -9.01
CA GLY A 247 14.59 -5.68 -10.09
C GLY A 247 13.61 -6.85 -10.15
N PHE A 248 13.20 -7.22 -11.36
CA PHE A 248 12.35 -8.37 -11.64
C PHE A 248 13.18 -9.67 -11.57
N PHE A 249 13.31 -10.25 -10.38
CA PHE A 249 14.04 -11.50 -10.15
C PHE A 249 13.13 -12.73 -10.07
N ARG A 250 13.70 -13.91 -10.35
CA ARG A 250 13.06 -15.18 -9.99
C ARG A 250 13.08 -15.38 -8.48
N ARG A 251 11.91 -15.41 -7.83
CA ARG A 251 11.79 -15.51 -6.36
C ARG A 251 11.32 -16.90 -5.92
N ASN A 252 11.87 -17.39 -4.81
CA ASN A 252 11.40 -18.61 -4.17
C ASN A 252 10.24 -18.28 -3.22
N PRO A 253 9.02 -18.80 -3.43
CA PRO A 253 7.87 -18.51 -2.57
C PRO A 253 8.02 -19.01 -1.12
N PHE A 254 9.01 -19.87 -0.85
CA PHE A 254 9.28 -20.42 0.49
C PHE A 254 10.31 -19.62 1.30
N VAL A 255 10.86 -18.54 0.74
CA VAL A 255 11.88 -17.71 1.38
C VAL A 255 11.33 -16.29 1.52
N ASN A 256 11.83 -15.53 2.50
CA ASN A 256 11.49 -14.11 2.70
C ASN A 256 10.00 -13.82 2.97
N GLY A 257 9.24 -14.82 3.44
CA GLY A 257 7.88 -14.62 3.96
C GLY A 257 6.80 -14.39 2.91
N HIS A 258 7.01 -14.73 1.64
CA HIS A 258 5.96 -14.67 0.62
C HIS A 258 4.84 -15.67 0.93
N PRO A 259 3.61 -15.22 1.25
CA PRO A 259 2.49 -16.12 1.41
C PRO A 259 2.23 -16.87 0.11
N HIS A 260 1.94 -18.16 0.19
CA HIS A 260 1.63 -18.99 -0.98
C HIS A 260 0.51 -19.99 -0.64
N PRO A 261 -0.29 -20.42 -1.63
CA PRO A 261 -1.36 -21.38 -1.39
C PRO A 261 -0.82 -22.78 -1.02
N PRO A 262 -1.59 -23.59 -0.28
CA PRO A 262 -1.27 -24.99 -0.05
C PRO A 262 -1.01 -25.74 -1.36
N GLY A 263 -0.04 -26.65 -1.36
CA GLY A 263 0.34 -27.41 -2.55
C GLY A 263 1.15 -26.62 -3.59
N THR A 264 1.60 -25.40 -3.27
CA THR A 264 2.53 -24.66 -4.14
C THR A 264 3.80 -25.49 -4.39
N PRO A 265 4.16 -25.76 -5.65
CA PRO A 265 5.40 -26.46 -5.96
C PRO A 265 6.63 -25.66 -5.48
N HIS A 266 7.68 -26.35 -5.04
CA HIS A 266 8.99 -25.77 -4.73
C HIS A 266 9.74 -25.32 -5.99
N LYS A 267 9.16 -24.34 -6.70
CA LYS A 267 9.71 -23.76 -7.93
C LYS A 267 9.74 -22.23 -7.80
N ARG A 268 10.82 -21.63 -8.29
CA ARG A 268 10.93 -20.17 -8.37
C ARG A 268 9.89 -19.62 -9.35
N ARG A 269 9.33 -18.45 -9.03
CA ARG A 269 8.34 -17.72 -9.83
C ARG A 269 8.95 -16.45 -10.40
N GLY A 270 8.44 -15.98 -11.54
CA GLY A 270 9.02 -14.86 -12.28
C GLY A 270 10.24 -15.26 -13.13
N PRO A 271 11.02 -14.29 -13.66
CA PRO A 271 10.77 -12.85 -13.52
C PRO A 271 9.48 -12.45 -14.27
N ALA A 272 8.80 -11.41 -13.80
CA ALA A 272 7.45 -11.11 -14.24
C ALA A 272 7.38 -9.93 -15.22
N HIS A 273 8.25 -9.96 -16.24
CA HIS A 273 8.24 -9.00 -17.35
C HIS A 273 6.88 -9.00 -18.02
N GLY A 274 6.21 -7.84 -18.01
CA GLY A 274 4.87 -7.65 -18.56
C GLY A 274 4.89 -6.73 -19.76
N ASP A 275 3.76 -6.60 -20.45
CA ASP A 275 3.62 -5.57 -21.49
C ASP A 275 3.37 -4.18 -20.87
N GLN A 276 2.92 -4.13 -19.61
CA GLN A 276 2.70 -2.92 -18.83
C GLN A 276 2.95 -3.17 -17.34
N TYR A 277 3.29 -2.09 -16.63
CA TYR A 277 3.37 -2.04 -15.19
C TYR A 277 2.47 -0.95 -14.62
N ARG A 278 2.06 -1.17 -13.37
CA ARG A 278 1.47 -0.13 -12.53
C ARG A 278 2.08 -0.22 -11.14
N ILE A 279 2.41 0.93 -10.57
CA ILE A 279 2.67 1.05 -9.14
C ILE A 279 1.50 1.82 -8.52
N THR A 280 0.87 1.29 -7.50
CA THR A 280 -0.10 2.03 -6.67
C THR A 280 0.47 2.18 -5.26
N ALA A 281 0.50 3.41 -4.75
CA ALA A 281 0.98 3.74 -3.41
C ALA A 281 -0.15 4.26 -2.55
N VAL A 282 -0.24 3.75 -1.32
CA VAL A 282 -1.16 4.31 -0.34
C VAL A 282 -0.68 5.71 0.07
N GLY A 283 -1.53 6.72 -0.04
CA GLY A 283 -1.14 8.12 0.23
C GLY A 283 -0.60 8.35 1.66
N PRO A 284 0.40 9.21 1.91
CA PRO A 284 0.81 9.54 3.29
C PRO A 284 -0.34 10.19 4.09
N GLY A 285 -0.40 9.94 5.41
CA GLY A 285 -1.49 10.44 6.27
C GLY A 285 -2.88 10.18 5.73
N VAL A 286 -3.63 11.24 5.44
CA VAL A 286 -4.96 11.16 4.81
C VAL A 286 -4.98 11.75 3.39
N THR A 287 -3.85 11.81 2.70
CA THR A 287 -3.77 12.23 1.28
C THR A 287 -4.26 11.10 0.36
N PRO A 288 -4.64 11.40 -0.90
CA PRO A 288 -5.10 10.39 -1.85
C PRO A 288 -4.04 9.34 -2.19
N ASP A 289 -4.53 8.17 -2.63
CA ASP A 289 -3.70 7.16 -3.28
C ASP A 289 -3.22 7.68 -4.62
N ILE A 290 -1.99 7.32 -4.97
CA ILE A 290 -1.35 7.74 -6.21
C ILE A 290 -0.94 6.50 -6.97
N ALA A 291 -1.13 6.51 -8.29
CA ALA A 291 -0.63 5.46 -9.15
C ALA A 291 0.22 6.03 -10.29
N TRP A 292 1.07 5.15 -10.81
CA TRP A 292 1.84 5.36 -12.02
C TRP A 292 1.61 4.16 -12.94
N HIS A 293 1.61 4.40 -14.24
CA HIS A 293 1.48 3.40 -15.29
C HIS A 293 2.58 3.59 -16.33
N GLY A 294 3.17 2.49 -16.80
CA GLY A 294 4.17 2.49 -17.87
C GLY A 294 4.13 1.22 -18.70
N LEU A 295 4.69 1.28 -19.91
CA LEU A 295 4.90 0.09 -20.73
C LEU A 295 6.05 -0.74 -20.15
N GLY A 296 5.98 -2.06 -20.27
CA GLY A 296 7.13 -2.90 -19.94
C GLY A 296 8.27 -2.67 -20.92
N LEU A 297 9.51 -2.81 -20.45
CA LEU A 297 10.67 -2.79 -21.33
C LEU A 297 10.75 -4.10 -22.09
N HIS A 298 11.25 -4.03 -23.32
CA HIS A 298 11.70 -5.23 -24.02
C HIS A 298 13.00 -5.74 -23.37
N ARG A 299 13.49 -6.89 -23.86
CA ARG A 299 14.80 -7.39 -23.45
C ARG A 299 15.88 -6.46 -24.01
N TYR A 300 16.79 -6.01 -23.15
CA TYR A 300 17.94 -5.20 -23.56
C TYR A 300 18.69 -5.80 -24.77
N ASP A 301 18.95 -4.96 -25.77
CA ASP A 301 19.82 -5.26 -26.91
C ASP A 301 21.04 -4.33 -26.92
N PRO A 302 22.27 -4.84 -26.66
CA PRO A 302 23.48 -4.01 -26.66
C PRO A 302 23.82 -3.42 -28.03
N ASN A 303 23.23 -3.92 -29.12
CA ASN A 303 23.41 -3.37 -30.46
C ASN A 303 22.38 -2.28 -30.80
N ASN A 304 21.38 -2.09 -29.95
CA ASN A 304 20.38 -1.04 -30.09
C ASN A 304 20.87 0.22 -29.37
N ALA A 305 21.27 1.24 -30.14
CA ALA A 305 21.77 2.49 -29.60
C ALA A 305 20.78 3.20 -28.65
N ASN A 306 19.47 2.98 -28.83
CA ASN A 306 18.45 3.56 -27.95
C ASN A 306 18.44 2.88 -26.57
N ASP A 307 18.66 1.56 -26.52
CA ASP A 307 18.69 0.82 -25.25
C ASP A 307 19.92 1.22 -24.45
N VAL A 308 21.09 1.30 -25.11
CA VAL A 308 22.35 1.76 -24.49
C VAL A 308 22.22 3.19 -23.96
N ALA A 309 21.62 4.10 -24.75
CA ALA A 309 21.42 5.49 -24.32
C ALA A 309 20.39 5.61 -23.18
N MET A 310 19.32 4.81 -23.21
CA MET A 310 18.33 4.76 -22.15
C MET A 310 18.96 4.27 -20.85
N GLU A 311 19.69 3.16 -20.87
CA GLU A 311 20.37 2.59 -19.70
C GLU A 311 21.35 3.61 -19.09
N GLN A 312 22.18 4.26 -19.90
CA GLN A 312 23.09 5.31 -19.39
C GLN A 312 22.35 6.48 -18.74
N SER A 313 21.24 6.92 -19.35
CA SER A 313 20.41 8.01 -18.84
C SER A 313 19.71 7.63 -17.53
N MET A 314 19.18 6.42 -17.44
CA MET A 314 18.45 5.93 -16.27
C MET A 314 19.39 5.62 -15.11
N ASN A 315 20.61 5.14 -15.37
CA ASN A 315 21.69 5.05 -14.37
C ASN A 315 22.03 6.41 -13.77
N ALA A 316 22.21 7.44 -14.62
CA ALA A 316 22.45 8.80 -14.15
C ALA A 316 21.26 9.35 -13.34
N LYS A 317 20.03 9.04 -13.76
CA LYS A 317 18.82 9.44 -13.03
C LYS A 317 18.71 8.76 -11.66
N LEU A 318 19.06 7.47 -11.59
CA LEU A 318 19.09 6.73 -10.34
C LEU A 318 20.10 7.35 -9.37
N ASP A 319 21.30 7.68 -9.84
CA ASP A 319 22.32 8.34 -9.02
C ASP A 319 21.91 9.74 -8.55
N GLU A 320 21.23 10.51 -9.40
CA GLU A 320 20.63 11.81 -9.04
C GLU A 320 19.64 11.65 -7.87
N ILE A 321 18.66 10.74 -7.99
CA ILE A 321 17.64 10.49 -6.96
C ILE A 321 18.28 9.99 -5.67
N ARG A 322 19.30 9.12 -5.78
CA ARG A 322 20.00 8.58 -4.62
C ARG A 322 20.66 9.68 -3.81
N GLY A 323 21.30 10.66 -4.46
CA GLY A 323 22.03 11.73 -3.77
C GLY A 323 23.00 11.19 -2.71
N GLY A 324 23.71 10.09 -3.01
CA GLY A 324 24.61 9.41 -2.07
C GLY A 324 23.95 8.44 -1.08
N TRP A 325 22.64 8.17 -1.18
CA TRP A 325 21.98 7.17 -0.35
C TRP A 325 22.50 5.75 -0.64
N ARG A 326 22.67 4.95 0.43
CA ARG A 326 23.32 3.62 0.39
C ARG A 326 22.53 2.51 -0.30
N LYS A 327 21.22 2.68 -0.47
CA LYS A 327 20.37 1.71 -1.17
C LYS A 327 20.28 2.07 -2.65
N CYS A 328 19.88 1.08 -3.45
CA CYS A 328 19.77 1.20 -4.90
C CYS A 328 21.08 1.58 -5.60
N HIS A 329 22.23 1.11 -5.09
CA HIS A 329 23.53 1.53 -5.60
C HIS A 329 24.04 0.72 -6.79
N GLN A 330 23.17 -0.10 -7.37
CA GLN A 330 23.53 -1.04 -8.41
C GLN A 330 22.82 -0.57 -9.67
N HIS A 331 23.56 -0.62 -10.77
CA HIS A 331 23.12 -0.42 -12.13
C HIS A 331 23.80 -1.45 -13.01
#